data_AF-A0A842I066-F1
#
_entry.id   AF-A0A842I066-F1
#
_cell.length_a   1.000
_cell.length_b   1.000
_cell.length_c   1.000
_cell.angle_alpha   90.00
_cell.angle_beta   90.00
_cell.angle_gamma   90.00
#
_symmetry.space_group_name_H-M   'P 1'
#
loop_
_entity.id
_entity.type
_entity.pdbx_description
1 polymer ?
#
loop_
_entity_poly.entity_id
_entity_poly.type
_entity_poly.pdbx_seq_one_letter_code
_entity_poly.pdbx_strand_id
1 'polypeptide(L)'
;MTAQKRQGLRTEEPAPIEQLTQLCAVYALVAQTAGTDAAPLPAPDEKALAAAYLRAPGIARRRFEMLADETSAVAGTGARALLDRKGDIAAPAAELLDFMRANLTALAAFVEKPA
;
A
#
# COMPACT_ATOMS: atom_id res chain seq x y z
N MET A 1 40.15 -3.46 -16.54
CA MET A 1 39.23 -4.26 -17.37
C MET A 1 38.97 -5.59 -16.68
N THR A 2 37.85 -5.73 -15.97
CA THR A 2 37.24 -7.04 -15.72
C THR A 2 35.75 -6.82 -15.47
N ALA A 3 34.95 -7.41 -16.34
CA ALA A 3 33.50 -7.36 -16.30
C ALA A 3 32.97 -8.32 -15.23
N GLN A 4 31.94 -7.91 -14.48
CA GLN A 4 31.02 -8.85 -13.84
C GLN A 4 29.59 -8.32 -13.99
N LYS A 5 29.07 -8.45 -15.22
CA LYS A 5 27.64 -8.61 -15.51
C LYS A 5 27.06 -9.65 -14.54
N ARG A 6 26.04 -9.29 -13.75
CA ARG A 6 24.95 -10.15 -13.22
C ARG A 6 24.12 -9.44 -12.15
N GLN A 7 23.33 -8.45 -12.54
CA GLN A 7 22.02 -8.16 -11.93
C GLN A 7 21.19 -7.66 -13.12
N GLY A 8 20.60 -8.56 -13.89
CA GLY A 8 19.33 -9.19 -13.53
C GLY A 8 18.27 -8.14 -13.78
N LEU A 9 17.48 -8.29 -14.85
CA LEU A 9 16.33 -7.43 -15.15
C LEU A 9 15.44 -7.34 -13.90
N ARG A 10 15.69 -6.37 -13.03
CA ARG A 10 14.63 -5.79 -12.24
C ARG A 10 13.98 -4.85 -13.24
N THR A 11 12.88 -5.30 -13.85
CA THR A 11 11.85 -4.38 -14.28
C THR A 11 11.62 -3.51 -13.06
N GLU A 12 12.15 -2.28 -13.05
CA GLU A 12 11.96 -1.35 -11.94
C GLU A 12 10.45 -1.16 -11.87
N GLU A 13 9.81 -1.87 -10.95
CA GLU A 13 8.39 -1.65 -10.70
C GLU A 13 8.25 -0.17 -10.34
N PRO A 14 7.24 0.52 -10.89
CA PRO A 14 6.98 1.89 -10.50
C PRO A 14 6.97 1.97 -8.98
N ALA A 15 7.79 2.82 -8.37
CA ALA A 15 7.82 3.06 -6.92
C ALA A 15 6.41 3.08 -6.25
N PRO A 16 5.36 3.67 -6.86
CA PRO A 16 3.99 3.60 -6.35
C PRO A 16 3.39 2.19 -6.14
N ILE A 17 3.89 1.16 -6.84
CA ILE A 17 3.40 -0.22 -6.77
C ILE A 17 4.02 -0.96 -5.59
N GLU A 18 5.35 -0.89 -5.44
CA GLU A 18 6.03 -1.40 -4.25
C GLU A 18 5.45 -0.79 -2.97
N GLN A 19 5.14 0.51 -3.01
CA GLN A 19 4.51 1.22 -1.89
C GLN A 19 3.12 0.66 -1.56
N LEU A 20 2.31 0.30 -2.56
CA LEU A 20 1.00 -0.31 -2.33
C LEU A 20 1.12 -1.72 -1.74
N THR A 21 2.07 -2.52 -2.23
CA THR A 21 2.38 -3.85 -1.66
C THR A 21 2.80 -3.74 -0.20
N GLN A 22 3.64 -2.75 0.14
CA GLN A 22 4.03 -2.47 1.52
C GLN A 22 2.84 -2.02 2.38
N LEU A 23 1.97 -1.14 1.87
CA LEU A 23 0.75 -0.73 2.57
C LEU A 23 -0.18 -1.90 2.89
N CYS A 24 -0.32 -2.87 1.96
CA CYS A 24 -1.11 -4.08 2.21
C CYS A 24 -0.49 -4.95 3.32
N ALA A 25 0.84 -5.05 3.37
CA ALA A 25 1.52 -5.76 4.45
C ALA A 25 1.33 -5.07 5.82
N VAL A 26 1.44 -3.74 5.85
CA VAL A 26 1.17 -2.95 7.08
C VAL A 26 -0.28 -3.12 7.51
N TYR A 27 -1.24 -3.09 6.58
CA TYR A 27 -2.65 -3.35 6.87
C TYR A 27 -2.86 -4.69 7.58
N ALA A 28 -2.25 -5.76 7.07
CA ALA A 28 -2.36 -7.09 7.66
C ALA A 28 -1.76 -7.16 9.08
N LEU A 29 -0.69 -6.42 9.35
CA LEU A 29 -0.11 -6.33 10.70
C LEU A 29 -0.99 -5.54 11.67
N VAL A 30 -1.55 -4.42 11.20
CA VAL A 30 -2.48 -3.61 12.00
C VAL A 30 -3.77 -4.40 12.29
N ALA A 31 -4.26 -5.19 11.34
CA ALA A 31 -5.43 -6.05 11.53
C ALA A 31 -5.24 -7.06 12.68
N GLN A 32 -4.09 -7.75 12.67
CA GLN A 32 -3.71 -8.67 13.74
C GLN A 32 -3.61 -7.95 15.08
N THR A 33 -3.05 -6.73 15.09
CA THR A 33 -2.91 -5.90 16.30
C THR A 33 -4.27 -5.45 16.84
N ALA A 34 -5.24 -5.17 15.98
CA ALA A 34 -6.61 -4.85 16.34
C ALA A 34 -7.42 -6.08 16.81
N GLY A 35 -6.82 -7.28 16.85
CA GLY A 35 -7.51 -8.52 17.20
C GLY A 35 -8.60 -8.91 16.18
N THR A 36 -8.53 -8.35 14.97
CA THR A 36 -9.51 -8.60 13.92
C THR A 36 -8.91 -9.60 12.93
N ASP A 37 -9.62 -10.70 12.68
CA ASP A 37 -9.43 -11.51 11.49
C ASP A 37 -10.04 -10.74 10.31
N ALA A 38 -9.45 -9.58 10.00
CA ALA A 38 -9.96 -8.73 8.94
C ALA A 38 -9.79 -9.49 7.63
N ALA A 39 -10.89 -9.65 6.88
CA ALA A 39 -10.83 -10.26 5.56
C ALA A 39 -9.68 -9.60 4.78
N PRO A 40 -8.72 -10.38 4.24
CA PRO A 40 -7.60 -9.81 3.54
C PRO A 40 -8.14 -8.96 2.41
N LEU A 41 -7.76 -7.67 2.38
CA LEU A 41 -7.89 -6.91 1.15
C LEU A 41 -7.20 -7.73 0.06
N PRO A 42 -7.87 -7.97 -1.09
CA PRO A 42 -7.23 -8.69 -2.17
C PRO A 42 -5.96 -7.91 -2.52
N ALA A 43 -4.80 -8.54 -2.29
CA ALA A 43 -3.54 -7.96 -2.71
C ALA A 43 -3.66 -7.67 -4.20
N PRO A 44 -3.42 -6.42 -4.63
CA PRO A 44 -3.57 -6.06 -6.02
C PRO A 44 -2.60 -6.92 -6.85
N ASP A 45 -3.06 -7.43 -7.99
CA ASP A 45 -2.18 -8.08 -8.94
C ASP A 45 -1.17 -7.03 -9.45
N GLU A 46 0.08 -7.14 -8.99
CA GLU A 46 1.14 -6.17 -9.26
C GLU A 46 1.33 -5.93 -10.77
N LYS A 47 1.16 -6.98 -11.59
CA LYS A 47 1.26 -6.85 -13.06
C LYS A 47 0.07 -6.12 -13.65
N ALA A 48 -1.14 -6.42 -13.18
CA ALA A 48 -2.35 -5.73 -13.62
C ALA A 48 -2.32 -4.25 -13.22
N LEU A 49 -1.87 -3.95 -12.01
CA LEU A 49 -1.70 -2.60 -11.49
C LEU A 49 -0.61 -1.83 -12.26
N ALA A 50 0.53 -2.47 -12.55
CA ALA A 50 1.59 -1.87 -13.37
C ALA A 50 1.09 -1.53 -14.78
N ALA A 51 0.35 -2.45 -15.39
CA ALA A 51 -0.26 -2.22 -16.69
C ALA A 51 -1.29 -1.06 -16.65
N ALA A 52 -2.13 -1.00 -15.61
CA ALA A 52 -3.11 0.08 -15.44
C ALA A 52 -2.42 1.44 -15.21
N TYR A 53 -1.41 1.50 -14.34
CA TYR A 53 -0.66 2.70 -14.03
C TYR A 53 0.08 3.26 -15.26
N LEU A 54 0.72 2.40 -16.05
CA LEU A 54 1.40 2.82 -17.29
C LEU A 54 0.44 3.35 -18.35
N ARG A 55 -0.79 2.82 -18.41
CA ARG A 55 -1.83 3.24 -19.36
C ARG A 55 -2.60 4.48 -18.91
N ALA A 56 -2.59 4.78 -17.62
CA ALA A 56 -3.40 5.85 -17.06
C ALA A 56 -2.93 7.25 -17.54
N PRO A 57 -3.87 8.19 -17.75
CA PRO A 57 -3.54 9.58 -18.03
C PRO A 57 -2.78 10.21 -16.85
N GLY A 58 -1.94 11.21 -17.10
CA GLY A 58 -1.06 11.79 -16.09
C GLY A 58 -1.79 12.32 -14.84
N ILE A 59 -3.02 12.83 -14.99
CA ILE A 59 -3.84 13.28 -13.85
C ILE A 59 -4.26 12.11 -12.97
N ALA A 60 -4.64 10.96 -13.56
CA ALA A 60 -5.01 9.78 -12.81
C ALA A 60 -3.81 9.18 -12.06
N ARG A 61 -2.63 9.16 -12.70
CA ARG A 61 -1.37 8.76 -12.04
C ARG A 61 -1.03 9.64 -10.84
N ARG A 62 -1.09 10.96 -11.00
CA ARG A 62 -0.84 11.90 -9.89
C ARG A 62 -1.81 11.72 -8.73
N ARG A 63 -3.09 11.46 -9.02
CA ARG A 63 -4.09 11.19 -7.98
C ARG A 63 -3.80 9.88 -7.24
N PHE A 64 -3.41 8.85 -7.98
CA PHE A 64 -2.98 7.58 -7.41
C PHE A 64 -1.75 7.77 -6.49
N GLU A 65 -0.71 8.45 -6.97
CA GLU A 65 0.51 8.72 -6.21
C GLU A 65 0.21 9.52 -4.93
N MET A 66 -0.56 10.60 -5.04
CA MET A 66 -0.93 11.43 -3.90
C MET A 66 -1.68 10.64 -2.83
N LEU A 67 -2.62 9.79 -3.24
CA LEU A 67 -3.38 8.93 -2.33
C LEU A 67 -2.48 7.87 -1.69
N ALA A 68 -1.57 7.27 -2.45
CA ALA A 68 -0.60 6.30 -1.93
C ALA A 68 0.36 6.92 -0.91
N ASP A 69 0.85 8.14 -1.18
CA ASP A 69 1.73 8.91 -0.29
C ASP A 69 1.02 9.30 1.01
N GLU A 70 -0.20 9.84 0.91
CA GLU A 70 -1.00 10.19 2.08
C GLU A 70 -1.28 8.95 2.94
N THR A 71 -1.70 7.86 2.32
CA THR A 71 -1.97 6.60 3.02
C THR A 71 -0.71 6.08 3.71
N SER A 72 0.44 6.17 3.06
CA SER A 72 1.74 5.74 3.61
C SER A 72 2.18 6.60 4.79
N ALA A 73 2.01 7.91 4.71
CA ALA A 73 2.34 8.83 5.78
C ALA A 73 1.47 8.58 7.03
N VAL A 74 0.15 8.40 6.83
CA VAL A 74 -0.78 8.13 7.93
C VAL A 74 -0.56 6.73 8.50
N ALA A 75 -0.39 5.71 7.66
CA ALA A 75 -0.09 4.35 8.10
C ALA A 75 1.22 4.26 8.89
N GLY A 76 2.28 4.89 8.40
CA GLY A 76 3.57 4.95 9.09
C GLY A 76 3.49 5.66 10.44
N THR A 77 2.81 6.82 10.48
CA THR A 77 2.60 7.58 11.72
C THR A 77 1.74 6.80 12.72
N GLY A 78 0.63 6.22 12.25
CA GLY A 78 -0.29 5.43 13.07
C GLY A 78 0.38 4.18 13.63
N ALA A 79 1.09 3.42 12.79
CA ALA A 79 1.83 2.25 13.23
C ALA A 79 2.90 2.60 14.26
N ARG A 80 3.64 3.71 14.07
CA ARG A 80 4.60 4.21 15.05
C ARG A 80 3.93 4.56 16.38
N ALA A 81 2.81 5.26 16.33
CA ALA A 81 2.04 5.62 17.53
C ALA A 81 1.52 4.39 18.28
N LEU A 82 1.12 3.31 17.57
CA LEU A 82 0.74 2.04 18.17
C LEU A 82 1.91 1.39 18.91
N LEU A 83 3.10 1.38 18.31
CA LEU A 83 4.31 0.80 18.90
C LEU A 83 4.78 1.56 20.15
N ASP A 84 4.65 2.88 20.16
CA ASP A 84 5.09 3.73 21.27
C ASP A 84 4.07 3.79 22.43
N ARG A 85 2.84 3.29 22.21
CA ARG A 85 1.75 3.36 23.18
C ARG A 85 1.90 2.29 24.27
N LYS A 86 1.62 2.67 25.52
CA LYS A 86 1.50 1.75 26.66
C LYS A 86 0.02 1.52 26.96
N GLY A 87 -0.41 0.27 27.05
CA GLY A 87 -1.79 -0.12 27.36
C GLY A 87 -2.52 -0.72 26.16
N ASP A 88 -3.85 -0.69 26.19
CA ASP A 88 -4.67 -1.23 25.12
C ASP A 88 -4.47 -0.44 23.82
N ILE A 89 -4.08 -1.16 22.76
CA ILE A 89 -3.83 -0.65 21.42
C ILE A 89 -4.89 -1.11 20.41
N ALA A 90 -5.86 -1.94 20.81
CA ALA A 90 -6.82 -2.55 19.90
C ALA A 90 -7.75 -1.52 19.24
N ALA A 91 -8.32 -0.60 20.02
CA ALA A 91 -9.21 0.43 19.47
C ALA A 91 -8.48 1.41 18.52
N PRO A 92 -7.31 1.98 18.88
CA PRO A 92 -6.52 2.79 17.94
C PRO A 92 -6.06 2.01 16.71
N ALA A 93 -5.76 0.71 16.85
CA ALA A 93 -5.42 -0.13 15.70
C ALA A 93 -6.62 -0.35 14.78
N ALA A 94 -7.84 -0.49 15.32
CA ALA A 94 -9.06 -0.61 14.52
C ALA A 94 -9.36 0.68 13.74
N GLU A 95 -9.19 1.86 14.34
CA GLU A 95 -9.35 3.15 13.63
C GLU A 95 -8.35 3.28 12.47
N LEU A 96 -7.08 2.93 12.71
CA LEU A 96 -6.06 2.91 11.66
C LEU A 96 -6.41 1.89 10.56
N LEU A 97 -6.94 0.73 10.94
CA LEU A 97 -7.35 -0.32 10.02
C LEU A 97 -8.49 0.14 9.11
N ASP A 98 -9.51 0.81 9.64
CA ASP A 98 -10.62 1.35 8.85
C ASP A 98 -10.15 2.41 7.85
N PHE A 99 -9.25 3.32 8.29
CA PHE A 99 -8.63 4.30 7.40
C PHE A 99 -7.86 3.62 6.26
N MET A 100 -6.98 2.65 6.60
CA MET A 100 -6.19 1.95 5.60
C MET A 100 -7.07 1.15 4.65
N ARG A 101 -8.15 0.50 5.14
CA ARG A 101 -9.09 -0.24 4.30
C ARG A 101 -9.76 0.64 3.26
N ALA A 102 -10.25 1.81 3.67
CA ALA A 102 -10.91 2.74 2.77
C ALA A 102 -9.98 3.19 1.64
N ASN A 103 -8.74 3.56 1.98
CA ASN A 103 -7.77 4.06 1.01
C ASN A 103 -7.20 2.97 0.10
N LEU A 104 -6.92 1.79 0.64
CA LEU A 104 -6.49 0.63 -0.16
C LEU A 104 -7.57 0.19 -1.15
N THR A 105 -8.84 0.26 -0.77
CA THR A 105 -9.96 -0.01 -1.69
C THR A 105 -10.00 1.03 -2.82
N ALA A 106 -9.79 2.30 -2.50
CA ALA A 106 -9.73 3.37 -3.51
C ALA A 106 -8.52 3.23 -4.45
N LEU A 107 -7.37 2.81 -3.93
CA LEU A 107 -6.17 2.51 -4.73
C LEU A 107 -6.37 1.27 -5.61
N ALA A 108 -7.04 0.23 -5.11
CA ALA A 108 -7.37 -0.97 -5.89
C ALA A 108 -8.35 -0.68 -7.04
N ALA A 109 -9.33 0.21 -6.81
CA ALA A 109 -10.31 0.62 -7.83
C ALA A 109 -9.65 1.30 -9.06
N PHE A 110 -8.42 1.80 -8.93
CA PHE A 110 -7.63 2.31 -10.05
C PHE A 110 -7.37 1.24 -11.14
N VAL A 111 -7.30 -0.03 -10.75
CA VAL A 111 -7.11 -1.17 -11.68
C VAL A 111 -8.42 -1.55 -12.38
N GLU A 112 -9.55 -1.42 -11.70
CA GLU A 112 -10.87 -1.85 -12.20
C GLU A 112 -11.54 -0.83 -13.12
N LYS A 113 -11.22 0.47 -12.96
CA LYS A 113 -11.68 1.55 -13.85
C LYS A 113 -10.50 2.43 -14.26
N PRO A 114 -9.72 2.03 -15.27
CA PRO A 114 -8.84 2.97 -15.95
C PRO A 114 -9.73 4.06 -16.58
N ALA A 115 -9.51 5.31 -16.15
CA ALA A 115 -10.23 6.49 -16.61
C ALA A 115 -10.16 6.68 -18.13
#